data_AF-A0A958EVG9-F1
#
_entry.id   AF-A0A958EVG9-F1
#
_cell.length_a   1.000
_cell.length_b   1.000
_cell.length_c   1.000
_cell.angle_alpha   90.00
_cell.angle_beta   90.00
_cell.angle_gamma   90.00
#
_symmetry.space_group_name_H-M   'P 1'
#
loop_
_entity.id
_entity.type
_entity.pdbx_description
1 polymer ?
#
loop_
_entity_poly.entity_id
_entity_poly.type
_entity_poly.pdbx_seq_one_letter_code
_entity_poly.pdbx_strand_id
1 'polypeptide(L)' 'MNLFERHWDSKAQAPYLINKSNTLISLDDEESVALKADYIVNNNAARIIV' A
#
# COMPACT_ATOMS: atom_id res chain seq x y z
N MET A 1 -16.29 -5.92 15.48
CA MET A 1 -15.96 -6.55 14.18
C MET A 1 -15.36 -5.48 13.30
N ASN A 2 -14.24 -5.76 12.63
CA ASN A 2 -13.69 -4.83 11.63
C ASN A 2 -14.56 -4.87 10.37
N LEU A 3 -14.91 -3.70 9.83
CA LEU A 3 -15.73 -3.54 8.62
C LEU A 3 -14.98 -3.96 7.35
N PHE A 4 -13.65 -3.90 7.39
CA PHE A 4 -12.75 -4.20 6.30
C PHE A 4 -11.60 -5.09 6.79
N GLU A 5 -11.17 -6.01 5.93
CA GLU A 5 -10.00 -6.87 6.12
C GLU A 5 -8.86 -6.36 5.22
N ARG A 6 -7.66 -6.20 5.78
CA ARG A 6 -6.47 -5.79 5.04
C ARG A 6 -5.76 -7.00 4.46
N HIS A 7 -5.43 -6.91 3.19
CA HIS A 7 -4.60 -7.86 2.46
C HIS A 7 -3.39 -7.16 1.86
N TRP A 8 -2.39 -7.96 1.49
CA TRP A 8 -1.14 -7.49 0.90
C TRP A 8 -0.86 -8.26 -0.40
N ASP A 9 -0.62 -7.52 -1.49
CA ASP A 9 -0.09 -8.11 -2.72
C ASP A 9 1.44 -8.05 -2.68
N SER A 10 2.08 -9.20 -2.52
CA SER A 10 3.54 -9.31 -2.45
C SER A 10 4.29 -8.89 -3.72
N LYS A 11 3.67 -9.01 -4.89
CA LYS A 11 4.27 -8.64 -6.18
C LYS A 11 4.14 -7.16 -6.43
N ALA A 12 2.97 -6.58 -6.14
CA ALA A 12 2.74 -5.15 -6.27
C ALA A 12 3.33 -4.34 -5.10
N GLN A 13 3.64 -5.00 -3.99
CA GLN A 13 4.07 -4.38 -2.73
C GLN A 13 3.06 -3.30 -2.26
N ALA A 14 1.78 -3.64 -2.31
CA ALA A 14 0.68 -2.72 -2.03
C ALA A 14 -0.42 -3.37 -1.17
N PRO A 15 -1.04 -2.62 -0.24
CA PRO A 15 -2.15 -3.07 0.54
C PRO A 15 -3.47 -2.85 -0.20
N TYR A 16 -4.47 -3.65 0.15
CA TYR A 16 -5.84 -3.40 -0.24
C TYR A 16 -6.79 -3.88 0.84
N LEU A 17 -7.96 -3.26 0.93
CA LEU A 17 -9.02 -3.66 1.85
C LEU A 17 -10.17 -4.29 1.08
N ILE A 18 -10.73 -5.37 1.63
CA ILE A 18 -11.99 -5.94 1.16
C ILE A 18 -13.00 -6.02 2.30
N ASN A 19 -14.29 -5.99 1.96
CA ASN A 19 -15.35 -6.29 2.92
C ASN A 19 -16.30 -7.36 2.38
N LYS A 20 -17.23 -7.80 3.24
CA LYS A 20 -18.25 -8.82 2.88
C LYS A 20 -19.23 -8.37 1.79
N SER A 21 -19.29 -7.07 1.50
CA SER A 21 -20.16 -6.48 0.47
C SER A 21 -19.44 -6.27 -0.87
N ASN A 22 -18.30 -6.93 -1.08
CA ASN A 22 -17.47 -6.82 -2.30
C ASN A 22 -16.97 -5.40 -2.61
N THR A 23 -16.83 -4.55 -1.59
CA THR A 23 -16.13 -3.28 -1.75
C THR A 23 -14.62 -3.52 -1.67
N LEU A 24 -13.90 -3.10 -2.70
CA LEU A 24 -12.44 -3.10 -2.76
C LEU A 24 -11.94 -1.66 -2.57
N ILE A 25 -11.00 -1.45 -1.66
CA ILE A 25 -10.30 -0.18 -1.48
C ILE A 25 -8.82 -0.43 -1.71
N SER A 26 -8.27 0.16 -2.77
CA SER A 26 -6.82 0.28 -2.94
C SER A 26 -6.35 1.53 -2.23
N LEU A 27 -5.27 1.43 -1.46
CA LEU A 27 -4.71 2.54 -0.68
C LEU A 27 -3.20 2.41 -0.54
N ASP A 28 -2.59 3.44 0.02
CA ASP A 28 -1.28 3.37 0.65
C ASP A 28 -1.41 3.37 2.16
N ASP A 29 -0.53 2.66 2.84
CA ASP A 29 -0.38 2.70 4.29
C ASP A 29 1.10 2.83 4.69
N GLU A 30 1.38 2.76 5.98
CA GLU A 30 2.72 2.94 6.53
C GLU A 30 3.75 1.97 5.91
N GLU A 31 3.35 0.72 5.62
CA GLU A 31 4.22 -0.30 5.03
C GLU A 31 4.54 0.02 3.57
N SER A 32 3.54 0.33 2.74
CA SER A 32 3.78 0.63 1.33
C SER A 32 4.52 1.96 1.13
N VAL A 33 4.25 2.96 1.97
CA VAL A 33 4.97 4.25 1.91
C VAL A 33 6.43 4.08 2.30
N ALA A 34 6.75 3.25 3.31
CA ALA A 34 8.12 2.94 3.66
C ALA A 34 8.88 2.28 2.50
N LEU A 35 8.27 1.28 1.83
CA LEU A 35 8.88 0.64 0.66
C LEU A 35 9.10 1.62 -0.51
N LYS A 36 8.19 2.57 -0.71
CA LYS A 36 8.38 3.63 -1.72
C LYS A 36 9.53 4.58 -1.34
N ALA A 37 9.68 4.90 -0.06
CA ALA A 37 10.81 5.70 0.42
C ALA A 37 12.14 4.99 0.18
N ASP A 38 12.22 3.69 0.51
CA ASP A 38 13.39 2.86 0.23
C ASP A 38 13.70 2.80 -1.26
N TYR A 39 12.67 2.64 -2.11
CA TYR A 39 12.83 2.64 -3.55
C TYR A 39 13.47 3.94 -4.06
N ILE A 40 13.05 5.10 -3.54
CA ILE A 40 13.58 6.40 -3.95
C ILE A 40 15.06 6.53 -3.59
N VAL A 41 15.44 6.15 -2.37
CA VAL A 41 16.85 6.17 -1.93
C VAL A 41 17.69 5.23 -2.81
N ASN A 42 17.21 4.01 -3.04
CA ASN A 42 17.95 2.99 -3.79
C ASN A 42 18.10 3.31 -5.28
N ASN A 43 17.20 4.12 -5.84
CA ASN A 43 17.23 4.50 -7.26
C ASN A 43 17.67 5.95 -7.49
N ASN A 44 18.16 6.64 -6.45
CA ASN A 44 18.57 8.05 -6.51
C ASN A 44 17.49 8.97 -7.14
N ALA A 45 16.22 8.70 -6.84
CA ALA A 45 15.12 9.56 -7.26
C ALA A 45 15.02 10.78 -6.34
N ALA A 46 14.48 11.89 -6.85
CA ALA A 46 14.52 13.16 -6.14
C ALA A 46 13.61 13.21 -4.89
N ARG A 47 12.36 12.76 -5.02
CA ARG A 47 11.35 12.77 -3.94
C ARG A 47 10.10 11.98 -4.32
N ILE A 48 9.26 11.70 -3.32
CA ILE A 48 7.84 11.36 -3.49
C ILE A 48 6.99 12.62 -3.35
N ILE A 49 5.82 12.65 -3.99
CA ILE A 49 4.80 13.69 -3.84
C ILE A 49 3.51 12.98 -3.43
N VAL A 50 2.79 13.53 -2.47
CA VAL A 50 1.53 13.02 -1.91
C VAL A 50 0.42 14.00 -2.19
#